data_AF-A0A3N7DXP9-F1
#
_entry.id   AF-A0A3N7DXP9-F1
#
_cell.length_a   1.000
_cell.length_b   1.000
_cell.length_c   1.000
_cell.angle_alpha   90.00
_cell.angle_beta   90.00
_cell.angle_gamma   90.00
#
_symmetry.space_group_name_H-M   'P 1'
#
loop_
_entity.id
_entity.type
_entity.pdbx_description
1 polymer ?
#
loop_
_entity_poly.entity_id
_entity_poly.type
_entity_poly.pdbx_seq_one_letter_code
_entity_poly.pdbx_strand_id
1 'polypeptide(L)'
;MSATPVRLIFLPGVGGNPAFWRPASAAITLPAERVLLGWPWFGLASATDMPPNAAGRMQDLVDAVTPHMDQPCALVAQSLGGVVAVLAALQRPEHLTHLVLVATSGGVPIDDLRPHDWRPDFMRSNPAFPAWMAQERWNLAPQLASVRPPTLLLWGDADPISPVAVGERLQGLLPRAQLHVLPGGAHDLAQTHAEAVAGHISHHLQAGAETA
;
A
#
# COMPACT_ATOMS: atom_id res chain seq x y z
N MET A 1 22.50 -1.76 -3.23
CA MET A 1 22.29 -0.86 -4.38
C MET A 1 20.89 -1.15 -4.90
N SER A 2 20.02 -0.15 -5.12
CA SER A 2 18.66 -0.44 -5.62
C SER A 2 18.64 -0.36 -7.14
N ALA A 3 18.18 -1.43 -7.80
CA ALA A 3 18.03 -1.44 -9.25
C ALA A 3 16.81 -0.61 -9.67
N THR A 4 16.82 -0.07 -10.89
CA THR A 4 15.60 0.53 -11.48
C THR A 4 14.53 -0.57 -11.65
N PRO A 5 13.30 -0.38 -11.15
CA PRO A 5 12.25 -1.37 -11.33
C PRO A 5 11.82 -1.45 -12.79
N VAL A 6 11.68 -2.67 -13.29
CA VAL A 6 11.05 -2.97 -14.58
C VAL A 6 9.55 -3.23 -14.43
N ARG A 7 9.05 -3.34 -13.19
CA ARG A 7 7.62 -3.51 -12.87
C ARG A 7 7.19 -2.65 -11.68
N LEU A 8 6.02 -2.03 -11.80
CA LEU A 8 5.34 -1.30 -10.74
C LEU A 8 4.05 -2.04 -10.40
N ILE A 9 3.95 -2.53 -9.16
CA ILE A 9 2.80 -3.32 -8.69
C ILE A 9 2.01 -2.45 -7.73
N PHE A 10 0.74 -2.19 -8.07
CA PHE A 10 -0.14 -1.28 -7.37
C PHE A 10 -1.18 -2.05 -6.56
N LEU A 11 -1.23 -1.79 -5.25
CA LEU A 11 -2.09 -2.48 -4.29
C LEU A 11 -3.11 -1.50 -3.70
N PRO A 12 -4.42 -1.68 -3.92
CA PRO A 12 -5.44 -0.79 -3.41
C PRO A 12 -5.69 -1.01 -1.91
N GLY A 13 -6.38 -0.06 -1.29
CA GLY A 13 -6.89 -0.22 0.07
C GLY A 13 -8.02 -1.24 0.16
N VAL A 14 -8.72 -1.20 1.29
CA VAL A 14 -9.74 -2.19 1.64
C VAL A 14 -10.89 -2.29 0.62
N GLY A 15 -11.18 -1.24 -0.15
CA GLY A 15 -12.18 -1.28 -1.22
C GLY A 15 -11.83 -2.21 -2.39
N GLY A 16 -10.55 -2.60 -2.54
CA GLY A 16 -10.12 -3.61 -3.52
C GLY A 16 -10.20 -3.21 -4.98
N ASN A 17 -10.59 -1.98 -5.31
CA ASN A 17 -10.73 -1.52 -6.68
C ASN A 17 -9.36 -1.26 -7.33
N PRO A 18 -8.91 -2.03 -8.33
CA PRO A 18 -7.64 -1.77 -9.01
C PRO A 18 -7.64 -0.43 -9.76
N ALA A 19 -8.82 0.06 -10.17
CA ALA A 19 -8.94 1.33 -10.88
C ALA A 19 -8.55 2.55 -10.05
N PHE A 20 -8.50 2.42 -8.71
CA PHE A 20 -8.04 3.45 -7.78
C PHE A 20 -6.69 4.05 -8.19
N TRP A 21 -5.79 3.21 -8.73
CA TRP A 21 -4.44 3.64 -9.09
C TRP A 21 -4.31 4.18 -10.51
N ARG A 22 -5.34 4.10 -11.35
CA ARG A 22 -5.23 4.49 -12.77
C ARG A 22 -4.71 5.91 -12.95
N PRO A 23 -5.26 6.95 -12.28
CA PRO A 23 -4.80 8.32 -12.47
C PRO A 23 -3.30 8.49 -12.17
N ALA A 24 -2.84 8.05 -10.98
CA ALA A 24 -1.44 8.18 -10.59
C ALA A 24 -0.52 7.29 -11.45
N SER A 25 -0.90 6.05 -11.75
CA SER A 25 -0.09 5.13 -12.55
C SER A 25 0.14 5.62 -13.98
N ALA A 26 -0.84 6.32 -14.57
CA ALA A 26 -0.78 6.86 -15.92
C ALA A 26 0.12 8.10 -16.01
N ALA A 27 0.23 8.86 -14.92
CA ALA A 27 1.09 10.04 -14.83
C ALA A 27 2.57 9.70 -14.58
N ILE A 28 2.91 8.47 -14.17
CA ILE A 28 4.30 8.03 -14.00
C ILE A 28 4.92 7.73 -15.37
N THR A 29 6.02 8.40 -15.71
CA THR A 29 6.66 8.30 -17.04
C THR A 29 7.69 7.17 -17.17
N LEU A 30 8.12 6.56 -16.05
CA LEU A 30 9.08 5.45 -16.05
C LEU A 30 8.58 4.31 -16.97
N PRO A 31 9.39 3.80 -17.92
CA PRO A 31 8.99 2.71 -18.82
C PRO A 31 9.07 1.34 -18.13
N ALA A 32 8.19 1.12 -17.14
CA ALA A 32 8.04 -0.13 -16.41
C ALA A 32 6.67 -0.77 -16.71
N GLU A 33 6.54 -2.08 -16.59
CA GLU A 33 5.25 -2.76 -16.63
C GLU A 33 4.38 -2.30 -15.44
N ARG A 34 3.08 -2.03 -15.65
CA ARG A 34 2.13 -1.67 -14.57
C ARG A 34 1.22 -2.86 -14.28
N VAL A 35 1.26 -3.34 -13.04
CA VAL A 35 0.36 -4.39 -12.54
C VAL A 35 -0.55 -3.78 -11.49
N LEU A 36 -1.84 -3.60 -11.82
CA LEU A 36 -2.83 -3.04 -10.91
C LEU A 36 -3.68 -4.18 -10.35
N LEU A 37 -3.44 -4.56 -9.09
CA LEU A 37 -4.13 -5.69 -8.46
C LEU A 37 -5.44 -5.23 -7.80
N GLY A 38 -6.44 -6.10 -7.84
CA GLY A 38 -7.70 -5.91 -7.12
C GLY A 38 -7.87 -6.98 -6.04
N TRP A 39 -8.67 -6.69 -5.02
CA TRP A 39 -8.97 -7.68 -3.99
C TRP A 39 -10.17 -8.54 -4.37
N PRO A 40 -10.24 -9.81 -3.93
CA PRO A 40 -11.25 -10.74 -4.42
C PRO A 40 -12.69 -10.38 -4.09
N TRP A 41 -12.92 -9.55 -3.07
CA TRP A 41 -14.24 -9.05 -2.71
C TRP A 41 -14.69 -7.83 -3.52
N PHE A 42 -13.81 -7.24 -4.35
CA PHE A 42 -14.18 -6.08 -5.16
C PHE A 42 -15.27 -6.44 -6.17
N GLY A 43 -16.36 -5.67 -6.17
CA GLY A 43 -17.48 -5.85 -7.09
C GLY A 43 -18.41 -7.03 -6.76
N LEU A 44 -18.17 -7.76 -5.67
CA LEU A 44 -19.05 -8.85 -5.24
C LEU A 44 -20.26 -8.32 -4.48
N ALA A 45 -21.43 -8.94 -4.73
CA ALA A 45 -22.66 -8.63 -4.02
C ALA A 45 -22.75 -9.34 -2.66
N SER A 46 -22.16 -10.55 -2.54
CA SER A 46 -22.21 -11.37 -1.34
C SER A 46 -20.89 -12.10 -1.08
N ALA A 47 -20.61 -12.40 0.20
CA ALA A 47 -19.47 -13.22 0.59
C ALA A 47 -19.57 -14.66 0.07
N THR A 48 -20.77 -15.14 -0.28
CA THR A 48 -20.98 -16.45 -0.91
C THR A 48 -20.43 -16.55 -2.33
N ASP A 49 -20.22 -15.41 -2.98
CA ASP A 49 -19.73 -15.33 -4.37
C ASP A 49 -18.20 -15.28 -4.42
N MET A 50 -17.54 -15.22 -3.26
CA MET A 50 -16.08 -15.23 -3.13
C MET A 50 -15.49 -16.52 -3.69
N PRO A 51 -14.42 -16.44 -4.50
CA PRO A 51 -13.73 -17.64 -4.94
C PRO A 51 -13.19 -18.42 -3.72
N PRO A 52 -13.16 -19.76 -3.79
CA PRO A 52 -12.59 -20.58 -2.73
C PRO A 52 -11.16 -20.12 -2.40
N ASN A 53 -10.89 -19.83 -1.13
CA ASN A 53 -9.60 -19.39 -0.59
C ASN A 53 -9.10 -17.99 -1.02
N ALA A 54 -9.94 -17.14 -1.62
CA ALA A 54 -9.45 -15.86 -2.14
C ALA A 54 -9.17 -14.80 -1.05
N ALA A 55 -9.75 -14.94 0.15
CA ALA A 55 -9.45 -14.05 1.28
C ALA A 55 -9.88 -14.70 2.60
N GLY A 56 -9.43 -15.92 2.86
CA GLY A 56 -9.66 -16.58 4.15
C GLY A 56 -8.76 -16.02 5.26
N ARG A 57 -7.61 -15.43 4.89
CA ARG A 57 -6.61 -14.85 5.79
C ARG A 57 -5.69 -13.88 5.05
N MET A 58 -4.89 -13.12 5.81
CA MET A 58 -3.95 -12.14 5.26
C MET A 58 -2.96 -12.76 4.27
N GLN A 59 -2.48 -13.98 4.56
CA GLN A 59 -1.52 -14.67 3.71
C GLN A 59 -2.06 -14.88 2.28
N ASP A 60 -3.37 -15.05 2.09
CA ASP A 60 -3.95 -15.27 0.76
C ASP A 60 -3.78 -14.02 -0.13
N LEU A 61 -3.81 -12.82 0.47
CA LEU A 61 -3.54 -11.56 -0.24
C LEU A 61 -2.05 -11.41 -0.57
N VAL A 62 -1.17 -11.84 0.34
CA VAL A 62 0.28 -11.83 0.09
C VAL A 62 0.63 -12.83 -1.02
N ASP A 63 0.01 -14.01 -1.02
CA ASP A 63 0.18 -15.05 -2.04
C ASP A 63 -0.34 -14.59 -3.41
N ALA A 64 -1.31 -13.67 -3.46
CA ALA A 64 -1.75 -13.04 -4.70
C ALA A 64 -0.75 -12.00 -5.25
N VAL A 65 0.10 -11.42 -4.40
CA VAL A 65 1.06 -10.37 -4.79
C VAL A 65 2.43 -10.97 -5.17
N THR A 66 2.94 -11.91 -4.39
CA THR A 66 4.31 -12.43 -4.52
C THR A 66 4.66 -13.04 -5.89
N PRO A 67 3.74 -13.66 -6.67
CA PRO A 67 4.04 -14.14 -8.02
C PRO A 67 4.44 -13.03 -8.99
N HIS A 68 4.02 -11.79 -8.74
CA HIS A 68 4.38 -10.63 -9.56
C HIS A 68 5.75 -10.04 -9.22
N MET A 69 6.41 -10.54 -8.16
CA MET A 69 7.72 -10.08 -7.68
C MET A 69 8.87 -10.98 -8.18
N ASP A 70 8.81 -11.41 -9.43
CA ASP A 70 9.78 -12.32 -10.09
C ASP A 70 10.91 -11.59 -10.86
N GLN A 71 10.85 -10.27 -10.90
CA GLN A 71 11.82 -9.38 -11.54
C GLN A 71 11.92 -8.07 -10.76
N PRO A 72 12.97 -7.23 -10.97
CA PRO A 72 13.12 -5.96 -10.26
C PRO A 72 11.83 -5.14 -10.27
N CYS A 73 11.21 -4.98 -9.11
CA CYS A 73 9.89 -4.38 -8.99
C CYS A 73 9.82 -3.34 -7.87
N ALA A 74 8.83 -2.46 -7.96
CA ALA A 74 8.42 -1.58 -6.89
C ALA A 74 7.00 -1.89 -6.47
N LEU A 75 6.74 -1.91 -5.17
CA LEU A 75 5.40 -2.01 -4.60
C LEU A 75 4.89 -0.60 -4.31
N VAL A 76 3.71 -0.26 -4.82
CA VAL A 76 3.01 1.01 -4.58
C VAL A 76 1.67 0.70 -3.96
N ALA A 77 1.46 1.07 -2.70
CA ALA A 77 0.39 0.48 -1.93
C ALA A 77 -0.32 1.48 -1.01
N GLN A 78 -1.65 1.36 -0.93
CA GLN A 78 -2.49 2.25 -0.13
C GLN A 78 -3.25 1.47 0.95
N SER A 79 -3.36 2.04 2.16
CA SER A 79 -4.15 1.48 3.26
C SER A 79 -3.88 -0.02 3.48
N LEU A 80 -4.89 -0.89 3.38
CA LEU A 80 -4.71 -2.35 3.45
C LEU A 80 -3.57 -2.86 2.55
N GLY A 81 -3.49 -2.41 1.30
CA GLY A 81 -2.44 -2.81 0.40
C GLY A 81 -1.05 -2.54 0.96
N GLY A 82 -0.87 -1.52 1.80
CA GLY A 82 0.39 -1.23 2.46
C GLY A 82 0.79 -2.30 3.49
N VAL A 83 -0.17 -2.90 4.20
CA VAL A 83 0.08 -4.04 5.09
C VAL A 83 0.53 -5.25 4.28
N VAL A 84 -0.18 -5.54 3.18
CA VAL A 84 0.16 -6.62 2.25
C VAL A 84 1.54 -6.39 1.63
N ALA A 85 1.88 -5.15 1.25
CA ALA A 85 3.16 -4.80 0.67
C ALA A 85 4.32 -5.01 1.64
N VAL A 86 4.17 -4.63 2.92
CA VAL A 86 5.18 -4.88 3.95
C VAL A 86 5.40 -6.38 4.15
N LEU A 87 4.33 -7.16 4.25
CA LEU A 87 4.42 -8.62 4.38
C LEU A 87 5.10 -9.26 3.17
N ALA A 88 4.72 -8.84 1.95
CA ALA A 88 5.34 -9.32 0.72
C ALA A 88 6.83 -8.93 0.65
N ALA A 89 7.20 -7.72 1.08
CA ALA A 89 8.58 -7.26 1.16
C ALA A 89 9.42 -8.09 2.14
N LEU A 90 8.83 -8.51 3.26
CA LEU A 90 9.48 -9.37 4.26
C LEU A 90 9.65 -10.82 3.74
N GLN A 91 8.72 -11.30 2.93
CA GLN A 91 8.74 -12.68 2.39
C GLN A 91 9.58 -12.82 1.12
N ARG A 92 9.63 -11.78 0.26
CA ARG A 92 10.27 -11.80 -1.06
C ARG A 92 11.10 -10.53 -1.32
N PRO A 93 12.16 -10.27 -0.53
CA PRO A 93 12.94 -9.05 -0.66
C PRO A 93 13.85 -9.03 -1.91
N GLU A 94 14.08 -10.17 -2.57
CA GLU A 94 15.18 -10.34 -3.54
C GLU A 94 15.05 -9.42 -4.75
N HIS A 95 13.82 -9.20 -5.19
CA HIS A 95 13.50 -8.41 -6.38
C HIS A 95 12.88 -7.05 -6.05
N LEU A 96 12.69 -6.73 -4.76
CA LEU A 96 12.06 -5.49 -4.34
C LEU A 96 13.07 -4.35 -4.36
N THR A 97 12.88 -3.42 -5.29
CA THR A 97 13.75 -2.25 -5.48
C THR A 97 13.28 -1.06 -4.64
N HIS A 98 11.98 -0.81 -4.60
CA HIS A 98 11.40 0.36 -3.95
C HIS A 98 10.07 -0.01 -3.31
N LEU A 99 9.78 0.64 -2.18
CA LEU A 99 8.50 0.55 -1.51
C LEU A 99 7.87 1.95 -1.47
N VAL A 100 6.59 2.05 -1.81
CA VAL A 100 5.80 3.27 -1.65
C VAL A 100 4.57 2.92 -0.82
N LEU A 101 4.45 3.56 0.34
CA LEU A 101 3.33 3.39 1.27
C LEU A 101 2.53 4.68 1.33
N VAL A 102 1.23 4.58 1.05
CA VAL A 102 0.31 5.71 0.99
C VAL A 102 -0.80 5.52 2.02
N ALA A 103 -0.96 6.46 2.95
CA ALA A 103 -2.06 6.45 3.93
C ALA A 103 -2.36 5.05 4.53
N THR A 104 -1.35 4.41 5.11
CA THR A 104 -1.42 3.02 5.60
C THR A 104 -0.75 2.88 6.96
N SER A 105 -1.19 1.91 7.77
CA SER A 105 -0.45 1.53 8.98
C SER A 105 0.80 0.71 8.69
N GLY A 106 0.95 0.11 7.50
CA GLY A 106 2.03 -0.85 7.23
C GLY A 106 2.07 -2.04 8.21
N GLY A 107 0.96 -2.31 8.91
CA GLY A 107 0.84 -3.37 9.91
C GLY A 107 1.31 -2.97 11.33
N VAL A 108 1.55 -1.68 11.61
CA VAL A 108 1.80 -1.22 12.98
C VAL A 108 0.49 -0.91 13.71
N PRO A 109 0.43 -1.08 15.04
CA PRO A 109 -0.72 -0.60 15.82
C PRO A 109 -0.85 0.92 15.68
N ILE A 110 -2.09 1.43 15.58
CA ILE A 110 -2.38 2.86 15.41
C ILE A 110 -3.49 3.39 16.33
N ASP A 111 -4.08 2.54 17.19
CA ASP A 111 -5.24 2.93 18.01
C ASP A 111 -4.94 4.13 18.93
N ASP A 112 -3.70 4.25 19.40
CA ASP A 112 -3.22 5.36 20.22
C ASP A 112 -3.07 6.68 19.44
N LEU A 113 -3.05 6.61 18.10
CA LEU A 113 -3.03 7.76 17.20
C LEU A 113 -4.45 8.26 16.84
N ARG A 114 -5.48 7.64 17.42
CA ARG A 114 -6.90 8.02 17.30
C ARG A 114 -7.40 8.17 15.85
N PRO A 115 -7.19 7.17 14.98
CA PRO A 115 -7.76 7.19 13.65
C PRO A 115 -9.30 7.17 13.72
N HIS A 116 -9.96 7.77 12.73
CA HIS A 116 -11.39 7.61 12.56
C HIS A 116 -11.74 6.16 12.19
N ASP A 117 -12.73 5.58 12.85
CA ASP A 117 -13.16 4.21 12.59
C ASP A 117 -14.07 4.12 11.37
N TRP A 118 -13.48 3.76 10.22
CA TRP A 118 -14.17 3.58 8.95
C TRP A 118 -14.96 2.27 8.83
N ARG A 119 -14.69 1.28 9.71
CA ARG A 119 -15.19 -0.09 9.55
C ARG A 119 -16.72 -0.20 9.57
N PRO A 120 -17.46 0.46 10.48
CA PRO A 120 -18.92 0.30 10.55
C PRO A 120 -19.64 0.69 9.25
N ASP A 121 -19.27 1.83 8.66
CA ASP A 121 -19.90 2.32 7.43
C ASP A 121 -19.45 1.54 6.20
N PHE A 122 -18.18 1.14 6.16
CA PHE A 122 -17.65 0.30 5.08
C PHE A 122 -18.31 -1.07 5.05
N MET A 123 -18.39 -1.76 6.20
CA MET A 123 -19.01 -3.09 6.28
C MET A 123 -20.49 -3.06 5.90
N ARG A 124 -21.22 -2.00 6.27
CA ARG A 124 -22.63 -1.82 5.88
C ARG A 124 -22.80 -1.72 4.37
N SER A 125 -21.84 -1.10 3.69
CA SER A 125 -21.87 -0.88 2.24
C SER A 125 -21.23 -2.02 1.43
N ASN A 126 -20.47 -2.91 2.08
CA ASN A 126 -19.69 -3.96 1.44
C ASN A 126 -19.95 -5.30 2.15
N PRO A 127 -21.13 -5.92 2.00
CA PRO A 127 -21.48 -7.15 2.71
C PRO A 127 -20.62 -8.37 2.31
N ALA A 128 -19.96 -8.33 1.15
CA ALA A 128 -19.00 -9.35 0.72
C ALA A 128 -17.61 -9.21 1.37
N PHE A 129 -17.34 -8.09 2.08
CA PHE A 129 -16.05 -7.86 2.72
C PHE A 129 -15.76 -8.91 3.79
N PRO A 130 -14.56 -9.54 3.80
CA PRO A 130 -14.25 -10.57 4.78
C PRO A 130 -14.25 -10.05 6.22
N ALA A 131 -15.16 -10.55 7.06
CA ALA A 131 -15.35 -10.05 8.41
C ALA A 131 -14.13 -10.18 9.33
N TRP A 132 -13.25 -11.17 9.09
CA TRP A 132 -12.02 -11.36 9.88
C TRP A 132 -11.07 -10.16 9.77
N MET A 133 -11.08 -9.46 8.63
CA MET A 133 -10.24 -8.28 8.39
C MET A 133 -10.59 -7.10 9.30
N ALA A 134 -11.87 -6.94 9.66
CA ALA A 134 -12.29 -5.88 10.58
C ALA A 134 -11.78 -6.11 12.02
N GLN A 135 -11.39 -7.34 12.33
CA GLN A 135 -10.98 -7.80 13.66
C GLN A 135 -9.48 -7.98 13.79
N GLU A 136 -8.77 -8.10 12.66
CA GLU A 136 -7.34 -8.38 12.68
C GLU A 136 -6.56 -7.23 13.33
N ARG A 137 -5.52 -7.61 14.07
CA ARG A 137 -4.60 -6.70 14.74
C ARG A 137 -3.20 -7.15 14.39
N TRP A 138 -2.47 -6.29 13.71
CA TRP A 138 -1.09 -6.54 13.31
C TRP A 138 -0.14 -5.82 14.26
N ASN A 139 1.03 -6.44 14.46
CA ASN A 139 2.16 -5.76 15.04
C ASN A 139 3.42 -6.15 14.26
N LEU A 140 3.62 -5.46 13.13
CA LEU A 140 4.81 -5.61 12.29
C LEU A 140 5.94 -4.65 12.68
N ALA A 141 5.76 -3.83 13.73
CA ALA A 141 6.75 -2.85 14.13
C ALA A 141 8.15 -3.45 14.39
N PRO A 142 8.29 -4.63 15.05
CA PRO A 142 9.60 -5.28 15.22
C PRO A 142 10.29 -5.66 13.89
N GLN A 143 9.51 -5.94 12.85
CA GLN A 143 10.00 -6.40 11.55
C GLN A 143 10.33 -5.26 10.60
N LEU A 144 9.76 -4.06 10.79
CA LEU A 144 9.98 -2.93 9.86
C LEU A 144 11.47 -2.54 9.72
N ALA A 145 12.27 -2.75 10.76
CA ALA A 145 13.71 -2.52 10.73
C ALA A 145 14.45 -3.41 9.70
N SER A 146 13.87 -4.54 9.29
CA SER A 146 14.45 -5.43 8.26
C SER A 146 14.02 -5.08 6.83
N VAL A 147 13.08 -4.15 6.64
CA VAL A 147 12.67 -3.65 5.32
C VAL A 147 13.78 -2.74 4.79
N ARG A 148 14.60 -3.28 3.87
CA ARG A 148 15.79 -2.62 3.32
C ARG A 148 15.59 -1.67 2.12
N PRO A 149 14.59 -1.86 1.24
CA PRO A 149 14.40 -0.96 0.10
C PRO A 149 14.20 0.49 0.52
N PRO A 150 14.67 1.49 -0.27
CA PRO A 150 14.21 2.87 -0.13
C PRO A 150 12.69 2.92 -0.07
N THR A 151 12.16 3.59 0.95
CA THR A 151 10.72 3.67 1.18
C THR A 151 10.23 5.11 1.09
N LEU A 152 9.24 5.35 0.24
CA LEU A 152 8.53 6.61 0.18
C LEU A 152 7.22 6.48 0.97
N LEU A 153 6.96 7.44 1.84
CA LEU A 153 5.70 7.58 2.57
C LEU A 153 4.95 8.80 2.03
N LEU A 154 3.72 8.61 1.58
CA LEU A 154 2.85 9.69 1.09
C LEU A 154 1.60 9.80 1.94
N TRP A 155 1.40 10.97 2.53
CA TRP A 155 0.26 11.25 3.41
C TRP A 155 -0.48 12.51 2.96
N GLY A 156 -1.77 12.55 3.24
CA GLY A 156 -2.55 13.78 3.20
C GLY A 156 -2.75 14.32 4.61
N ASP A 157 -2.67 15.64 4.79
CA ASP A 157 -2.87 16.27 6.11
C ASP A 157 -4.35 16.36 6.55
N ALA A 158 -5.27 16.07 5.63
CA ALA A 158 -6.71 16.05 5.86
C ALA A 158 -7.28 14.62 5.91
N ASP A 159 -6.45 13.58 6.05
CA ASP A 159 -6.88 12.19 6.16
C ASP A 159 -7.39 11.87 7.58
N PRO A 160 -8.70 11.65 7.78
CA PRO A 160 -9.23 11.31 9.10
C PRO A 160 -9.00 9.83 9.47
N ILE A 161 -8.76 8.96 8.48
CA ILE A 161 -8.61 7.51 8.65
C ILE A 161 -7.17 7.15 9.01
N SER A 162 -6.20 7.76 8.34
CA SER A 162 -4.77 7.57 8.58
C SER A 162 -4.10 8.92 8.83
N PRO A 163 -4.15 9.46 10.07
CA PRO A 163 -3.57 10.76 10.36
C PRO A 163 -2.05 10.76 10.09
N VAL A 164 -1.46 11.94 9.85
CA VAL A 164 -0.03 12.12 9.53
C VAL A 164 0.89 11.44 10.56
N ALA A 165 0.49 11.39 11.83
CA ALA A 165 1.22 10.69 12.89
C ALA A 165 1.49 9.20 12.60
N VAL A 166 0.65 8.55 11.78
CA VAL A 166 0.89 7.17 11.31
C VAL A 166 2.09 7.14 10.35
N GLY A 167 2.17 8.09 9.42
CA GLY A 167 3.29 8.25 8.51
C GLY A 167 4.59 8.58 9.26
N GLU A 168 4.53 9.45 10.26
CA GLU A 168 5.68 9.78 11.13
C GLU A 168 6.16 8.55 11.91
N ARG A 169 5.23 7.74 12.45
CA ARG A 169 5.55 6.47 13.11
C ARG A 169 6.27 5.50 12.17
N LEU A 170 5.75 5.34 10.95
CA LEU A 170 6.39 4.49 9.95
C LEU A 170 7.77 5.02 9.57
N GLN A 171 7.94 6.33 9.43
CA GLN A 171 9.23 6.95 9.14
C GLN A 171 10.26 6.65 10.23
N GLY A 172 9.87 6.65 11.51
CA GLY A 172 10.74 6.32 12.62
C GLY A 172 11.12 4.83 12.71
N LEU A 173 10.32 3.93 12.12
CA LEU A 173 10.54 2.48 12.17
C LEU A 173 11.25 1.92 10.93
N LEU A 174 11.11 2.60 9.79
CA LEU A 174 11.70 2.18 8.51
C LEU A 174 13.05 2.87 8.31
N PRO A 175 14.16 2.12 8.13
CA PRO A 175 15.51 2.68 8.16
C PRO A 175 15.83 3.63 7.00
N ARG A 176 15.08 3.56 5.91
CA ARG A 176 15.29 4.34 4.67
C ARG A 176 14.00 4.99 4.18
N ALA A 177 13.17 5.46 5.11
CA ALA A 177 11.91 6.10 4.80
C ALA A 177 12.02 7.63 4.67
N GLN A 178 11.34 8.18 3.66
CA GLN A 178 11.11 9.62 3.52
C GLN A 178 9.61 9.89 3.47
N LEU A 179 9.14 10.78 4.35
CA LEU A 179 7.74 11.19 4.42
C LEU A 179 7.52 12.50 3.66
N HIS A 180 6.52 12.49 2.78
CA HIS A 180 5.96 13.68 2.16
C HIS A 180 4.48 13.81 2.50
N VAL A 181 4.08 15.00 2.94
CA VAL A 181 2.70 15.33 3.28
C VAL A 181 2.15 16.28 2.22
N LEU A 182 1.00 15.92 1.64
CA LEU A 182 0.30 16.66 0.61
C LEU A 182 -0.82 17.49 1.28
N PRO A 183 -0.78 18.83 1.18
CA PRO A 183 -1.81 19.69 1.74
C PRO A 183 -3.20 19.42 1.14
N GLY A 184 -4.22 19.32 1.98
CA GLY A 184 -5.60 19.06 1.60
C GLY A 184 -5.88 17.61 1.17
N GLY A 185 -4.88 16.72 1.20
CA GLY A 185 -5.05 15.31 0.86
C GLY A 185 -5.87 14.58 1.92
N ALA A 186 -6.90 13.85 1.48
CA ALA A 186 -7.64 12.90 2.32
C ALA A 186 -7.15 11.46 2.07
N HIS A 187 -7.88 10.45 2.57
CA HIS A 187 -7.51 9.04 2.44
C HIS A 187 -7.42 8.53 0.99
N ASP A 188 -8.04 9.26 0.05
CA ASP A 188 -8.05 8.99 -1.38
C ASP A 188 -7.03 9.83 -2.17
N LEU A 189 -5.99 10.38 -1.52
CA LEU A 189 -5.03 11.31 -2.14
C LEU A 189 -4.38 10.78 -3.44
N ALA A 190 -4.24 9.46 -3.58
CA ALA A 190 -3.69 8.86 -4.81
C ALA A 190 -4.60 9.08 -6.04
N GLN A 191 -5.89 9.34 -5.83
CA GLN A 191 -6.83 9.73 -6.89
C GLN A 191 -6.95 11.25 -6.99
N THR A 192 -7.20 11.94 -5.87
CA THR A 192 -7.51 13.38 -5.86
C THR A 192 -6.28 14.25 -6.12
N HIS A 193 -5.09 13.75 -5.82
CA HIS A 193 -3.80 14.43 -6.00
C HIS A 193 -2.87 13.60 -6.90
N ALA A 194 -3.44 12.90 -7.88
CA ALA A 194 -2.76 11.91 -8.71
C ALA A 194 -1.45 12.39 -9.35
N GLU A 195 -1.42 13.61 -9.89
CA GLU A 195 -0.21 14.18 -10.51
C GLU A 195 0.91 14.41 -9.50
N ALA A 196 0.59 14.98 -8.33
CA ALA A 196 1.56 15.20 -7.27
C ALA A 196 2.09 13.86 -6.71
N VAL A 197 1.19 12.90 -6.49
CA VAL A 197 1.55 11.53 -6.07
C VAL A 197 2.46 10.86 -7.10
N ALA A 198 2.12 10.92 -8.38
CA ALA A 198 2.94 10.37 -9.46
C ALA A 198 4.32 11.05 -9.55
N GLY A 199 4.39 12.36 -9.33
CA GLY A 199 5.64 13.12 -9.28
C GLY A 199 6.57 12.63 -8.17
N HIS A 200 6.06 12.50 -6.94
CA HIS A 200 6.84 11.96 -5.82
C HIS A 200 7.29 10.53 -6.05
N ILE A 201 6.41 9.67 -6.58
CA ILE A 201 6.76 8.29 -6.92
C ILE A 201 7.87 8.29 -7.98
N SER A 202 7.73 9.08 -9.05
CA SER A 202 8.72 9.12 -10.13
C SER A 202 10.09 9.57 -9.63
N HIS A 203 10.14 10.59 -8.76
CA HIS A 203 11.38 11.04 -8.14
C HIS A 203 12.03 9.96 -7.26
N HIS A 204 11.23 9.27 -6.44
CA HIS A 204 11.71 8.19 -5.58
C HIS A 204 12.33 7.02 -6.37
N LEU A 205 11.68 6.64 -7.48
CA LEU A 205 12.16 5.56 -8.34
C LEU A 205 13.46 5.91 -9.07
N GLN A 206 13.75 7.20 -9.28
CA GLN A 206 14.99 7.69 -9.89
C GLN A 206 16.12 7.85 -8.88
N ALA A 207 15.83 8.45 -7.71
CA ALA A 207 16.83 8.73 -6.67
C ALA A 207 17.48 7.45 -6.12
N GLY A 208 16.76 6.33 -6.08
CA GLY A 208 17.32 5.04 -5.69
C GLY A 208 18.34 4.45 -6.69
N ALA A 209 18.31 4.91 -7.95
CA ALA A 209 19.18 4.45 -9.03
C ALA A 209 20.48 5.27 -9.17
N GLU A 210 20.49 6.54 -8.75
CA GLU A 210 21.61 7.48 -8.98
C GLU A 210 22.72 7.45 -7.92
N THR A 211 22.51 6.83 -6.75
CA THR A 211 23.57 6.63 -5.74
C THR A 211 24.54 5.46 -6.08
N ALA A 212 24.82 5.26 -7.37
CA ALA A 212 25.68 4.19 -7.90
C ALA A 212 27.04 4.70 -8.34
#